data_AF-A0A0C3FJY8-F1
#
_entry.id   AF-A0A0C3FJY8-F1
#
_cell.length_a   1.000
_cell.length_b   1.000
_cell.length_c   1.000
_cell.angle_alpha   90.00
_cell.angle_beta   90.00
_cell.angle_gamma   90.00
#
_symmetry.space_group_name_H-M   'P 1'
#
loop_
_entity.id
_entity.type
_entity.pdbx_description
1 polymer ?
#
loop_
_entity_poly.entity_id
_entity_poly.type
_entity_poly.pdbx_seq_one_letter_code
_entity_poly.pdbx_strand_id
1 'polypeptide(L)'
;MTDPAVQGATKAAELERQLAEVRAQSQKAERTESILVFLLKQYPSIMTVPPDILIRIFEEGLKLDDGAWDNHLWFSDEKRGEIPSILVASHVNRRWRDTALGSSCLWRNLKITSTQSLPYLDMFLGRCGTSPLDIRIRAGK
;
A
#
# COMPACT_ATOMS: atom_id res chain seq x y z
N MET A 1 -20.49 -41.14 35.91
CA MET A 1 -21.63 -40.24 35.62
C MET A 1 -21.26 -38.87 36.13
N THR A 2 -20.90 -37.94 35.25
CA THR A 2 -20.62 -36.55 35.63
C THR A 2 -21.94 -35.83 35.91
N ASP A 3 -22.00 -35.18 37.07
CA ASP A 3 -23.19 -34.49 37.58
C ASP A 3 -23.56 -33.31 36.68
N PRO A 4 -24.80 -33.23 36.15
CA PRO A 4 -25.24 -32.14 35.26
C PRO A 4 -25.08 -30.75 35.89
N ALA A 5 -25.06 -30.64 37.23
CA ALA A 5 -24.79 -29.39 37.93
C ALA A 5 -23.34 -28.90 37.75
N VAL A 6 -22.37 -29.82 37.73
CA VAL A 6 -20.95 -29.53 37.54
C VAL A 6 -20.66 -29.15 36.08
N GLN A 7 -21.39 -29.74 35.14
CA GLN A 7 -21.30 -29.43 33.71
C GLN A 7 -21.93 -28.07 33.35
N GLY A 8 -22.99 -27.66 34.07
CA GLY A 8 -23.56 -26.31 33.98
C GLY A 8 -22.65 -25.23 34.55
N ALA A 9 -22.03 -25.49 35.71
CA ALA A 9 -21.11 -24.56 36.36
C ALA A 9 -19.84 -24.30 35.54
N THR A 10 -19.29 -25.35 34.91
CA THR A 10 -18.12 -25.24 34.02
C THR A 10 -18.43 -24.48 32.74
N LYS A 11 -19.62 -24.67 32.15
CA LYS A 11 -20.04 -23.92 30.97
C LYS A 11 -20.32 -22.44 31.27
N ALA A 12 -20.86 -22.13 32.46
CA ALA A 12 -21.08 -20.77 32.91
C ALA A 12 -19.74 -20.01 33.11
N ALA A 13 -18.76 -20.65 33.75
CA ALA A 13 -17.43 -20.07 33.94
C ALA A 13 -16.70 -19.81 32.62
N GLU A 14 -16.87 -20.68 31.62
CA GLU A 14 -16.31 -20.49 30.28
C GLU A 14 -16.97 -19.32 29.55
N LEU A 15 -18.29 -19.16 29.65
CA LEU A 15 -19.01 -18.02 29.08
C LEU A 15 -18.60 -16.69 29.72
N GLU A 16 -18.39 -16.66 31.04
CA GLU A 16 -17.91 -15.46 31.73
C GLU A 16 -16.49 -15.07 31.28
N ARG A 17 -15.61 -16.06 31.07
CA ARG A 17 -14.26 -15.85 30.54
C ARG A 17 -14.31 -15.27 29.13
N GLN A 18 -15.13 -15.83 28.25
CA GLN A 18 -15.30 -15.34 26.88
C GLN A 18 -15.85 -13.92 26.85
N LEU A 19 -16.80 -13.61 27.74
CA LEU A 19 -17.41 -12.28 27.83
C LEU A 19 -16.43 -11.23 28.37
N ALA A 20 -15.56 -11.61 29.31
CA ALA A 20 -14.46 -10.76 29.78
C ALA A 20 -13.43 -10.48 28.67
N GLU A 21 -13.11 -11.48 27.86
CA GLU A 21 -12.16 -11.35 26.75
C GLU A 21 -12.70 -10.44 25.64
N VAL A 22 -13.96 -10.61 25.23
CA VAL A 22 -14.62 -9.72 24.25
C VAL A 22 -14.66 -8.28 24.74
N ARG A 23 -14.93 -8.05 26.04
CA ARG A 23 -14.91 -6.70 26.63
C ARG A 23 -13.51 -6.08 26.59
N ALA A 24 -12.48 -6.85 26.93
CA ALA A 24 -11.09 -6.38 26.87
C ALA A 24 -10.68 -6.01 25.44
N GLN A 25 -11.12 -6.79 24.45
CA GLN A 25 -10.89 -6.49 23.03
C GLN A 25 -11.63 -5.22 22.57
N SER A 26 -12.90 -5.05 22.97
CA SER A 26 -13.69 -3.84 22.67
C SER A 26 -13.02 -2.60 23.23
N GLN A 27 -12.60 -2.64 24.50
CA GLN A 27 -11.94 -1.51 25.16
C GLN A 27 -10.59 -1.17 24.53
N LYS A 28 -9.85 -2.18 24.07
CA LYS A 28 -8.60 -1.99 23.31
C LYS A 28 -8.86 -1.35 21.94
N ALA A 29 -9.94 -1.75 21.26
CA ALA A 29 -10.33 -1.18 19.98
C ALA A 29 -10.73 0.30 20.12
N GLU A 30 -11.59 0.62 21.09
CA GLU A 30 -12.01 2.01 21.40
C GLU A 30 -10.82 2.92 21.73
N ARG A 31 -9.84 2.40 22.48
CA ARG A 31 -8.61 3.16 22.79
C ARG A 31 -7.80 3.43 21.54
N THR A 32 -7.66 2.44 20.65
CA THR A 32 -6.96 2.60 19.37
C THR A 32 -7.67 3.62 18.49
N GLU A 33 -9.00 3.54 18.38
CA GLU A 33 -9.81 4.50 17.62
C GLU A 33 -9.66 5.92 18.16
N SER A 34 -9.68 6.08 19.49
CA SER A 34 -9.48 7.38 20.13
C SER A 34 -8.10 7.99 19.80
N ILE A 35 -7.04 7.18 19.79
CA ILE A 35 -5.69 7.62 19.41
C ILE A 35 -5.65 8.01 17.93
N LEU A 36 -6.25 7.21 17.04
CA LEU A 36 -6.31 7.51 15.61
C LEU A 36 -7.07 8.81 15.35
N VAL A 37 -8.23 9.00 15.97
CA VAL A 37 -9.02 10.24 15.84
C VAL A 37 -8.23 11.44 16.36
N PHE A 38 -7.51 11.30 17.48
CA PHE A 38 -6.65 12.36 18.01
C PHE A 38 -5.55 12.74 17.01
N LEU A 39 -4.82 11.76 16.47
CA LEU A 39 -3.76 11.99 15.50
C LEU A 39 -4.29 12.58 14.19
N LEU A 40 -5.41 12.06 13.68
CA LEU A 40 -6.06 12.56 12.46
C LEU A 40 -6.56 14.00 12.60
N LYS A 41 -6.88 14.46 13.82
CA LYS A 41 -7.24 15.86 14.08
C LYS A 41 -6.02 16.80 14.13
N GLN A 42 -4.84 16.28 14.45
CA GLN A 42 -3.62 17.10 14.54
C GLN A 42 -3.02 17.45 13.18
N TYR A 43 -3.27 16.63 12.15
CA TYR A 43 -2.70 16.84 10.82
C TYR A 43 -3.80 17.13 9.79
N PRO A 44 -3.60 18.11 8.89
CA PRO A 44 -4.49 18.29 7.75
C PRO A 44 -4.61 16.98 6.97
N SER A 45 -5.83 16.65 6.53
CA SER A 45 -6.05 15.46 5.73
C SER A 45 -5.14 15.47 4.50
N ILE A 46 -4.57 14.32 4.14
CA ILE A 46 -3.82 14.19 2.88
C ILE A 46 -4.67 14.56 1.64
N MET A 47 -6.00 14.60 1.82
CA MET A 47 -6.98 15.05 0.83
C MET A 47 -7.01 16.58 0.62
N THR A 48 -6.35 17.38 1.47
CA THR A 48 -6.23 18.83 1.28
C THR A 48 -4.89 19.25 0.68
N VAL A 49 -3.92 18.33 0.61
CA VAL A 49 -2.58 18.58 0.06
C VAL A 49 -2.67 18.92 -1.43
N PRO A 50 -2.07 20.00 -1.95
CA PRO A 50 -2.12 20.34 -3.37
C PRO A 50 -1.64 19.20 -4.29
N PRO A 51 -2.16 19.07 -5.52
CA PRO A 51 -1.75 18.03 -6.47
C PRO A 51 -0.24 17.96 -6.69
N ASP A 52 0.45 19.11 -6.81
CA ASP A 52 1.90 19.15 -7.04
C ASP A 52 2.71 18.55 -5.88
N ILE A 53 2.21 18.66 -4.65
CA ILE A 53 2.86 18.05 -3.48
C ILE A 53 2.58 16.54 -3.46
N LEU A 54 1.38 16.10 -3.85
CA LEU A 54 1.10 14.67 -4.03
C LEU A 54 1.98 14.05 -5.11
N ILE A 55 2.18 14.75 -6.23
CA ILE A 55 3.10 14.33 -7.31
C ILE A 55 4.51 14.13 -6.73
N ARG A 56 5.03 15.10 -5.97
CA ARG A 56 6.35 14.97 -5.32
C ARG A 56 6.44 13.79 -4.37
N ILE A 57 5.38 13.51 -3.60
CA ILE A 57 5.32 12.31 -2.73
C ILE A 57 5.40 11.04 -3.57
N PHE A 58 4.70 10.98 -4.71
CA PHE A 58 4.75 9.84 -5.62
C PHE A 58 6.13 9.69 -6.27
N GLU A 59 6.81 10.79 -6.61
CA GLU A 59 8.19 10.75 -7.12
C GLU A 59 9.16 10.12 -6.10
N GLU A 60 9.02 10.42 -4.80
CA GLU A 60 9.84 9.77 -3.77
C GLU A 60 9.56 8.26 -3.69
N GLY A 61 8.30 7.83 -3.84
CA GLY A 61 7.96 6.41 -3.96
C GLY A 61 8.63 5.73 -5.14
N LEU A 62 8.63 6.37 -6.30
CA LEU A 62 9.29 5.86 -7.51
C LEU A 62 10.81 5.74 -7.34
N LYS A 63 11.46 6.63 -6.59
CA LYS A 63 12.90 6.50 -6.28
C LYS A 63 13.22 5.29 -5.41
N LEU A 64 12.31 4.88 -4.54
CA LEU A 64 12.47 3.64 -3.77
C LEU A 64 12.40 2.43 -4.71
N ASP A 65 11.50 2.46 -5.71
CA ASP A 65 11.46 1.47 -6.79
C ASP A 65 12.75 1.49 -7.64
N ASP A 66 13.45 2.63 -7.77
CA ASP A 66 14.77 2.75 -8.41
C ASP A 66 15.88 2.07 -7.60
N GLY A 67 15.98 2.35 -6.30
CA GLY A 67 16.99 1.70 -5.44
C GLY A 67 16.82 0.18 -5.38
N ALA A 68 15.59 -0.30 -5.49
CA ALA A 68 15.26 -1.72 -5.63
C ALA A 68 15.83 -2.36 -6.90
N TRP A 69 15.75 -1.63 -8.03
CA TRP A 69 16.29 -2.07 -9.32
C TRP A 69 17.82 -2.18 -9.33
N ASP A 70 18.51 -1.29 -8.62
CA ASP A 70 19.98 -1.21 -8.61
C ASP A 70 20.63 -2.19 -7.63
N ASN A 71 20.01 -2.45 -6.47
CA ASN A 71 20.68 -3.17 -5.38
C ASN A 71 20.64 -4.70 -5.45
N HIS A 72 20.05 -5.33 -6.47
CA HIS A 72 19.86 -6.79 -6.52
C HIS A 72 19.16 -7.41 -5.27
N LEU A 73 18.67 -6.61 -4.31
CA LEU A 73 18.13 -7.07 -3.02
C LEU A 73 16.71 -7.66 -3.14
N TRP A 74 16.12 -7.65 -4.34
CA TRP A 74 14.82 -8.25 -4.65
C TRP A 74 14.94 -9.56 -5.45
N PHE A 75 16.16 -10.04 -5.71
CA PHE A 75 16.42 -11.27 -6.46
C PHE A 75 16.38 -12.54 -5.60
N SER A 76 15.56 -12.61 -4.54
CA SER A 76 15.29 -13.88 -3.86
C SER A 76 13.94 -14.50 -4.20
N ASP A 77 13.14 -13.88 -5.07
CA ASP A 77 11.95 -14.56 -5.62
C ASP A 77 11.68 -14.13 -7.06
N GLU A 78 11.98 -15.00 -8.03
CA GLU A 78 11.77 -14.83 -9.47
C GLU A 78 10.28 -14.68 -9.87
N LYS A 79 9.36 -14.51 -8.92
CA LYS A 79 7.90 -14.66 -9.14
C LYS A 79 7.03 -13.46 -8.80
N ARG A 80 7.57 -12.33 -8.37
CA ARG A 80 6.77 -11.10 -8.23
C ARG A 80 7.44 -9.93 -8.92
N GLY A 81 7.05 -9.73 -10.18
CA GLY A 81 7.13 -8.40 -10.79
C GLY A 81 6.28 -7.47 -9.94
N GLU A 82 6.92 -6.71 -9.07
CA GLU A 82 6.23 -5.85 -8.13
C GLU A 82 5.46 -4.76 -8.89
N ILE A 83 4.23 -4.53 -8.45
CA ILE A 83 3.38 -3.48 -8.99
C ILE A 83 4.05 -2.15 -8.63
N PRO A 84 4.36 -1.26 -9.59
CA PRO A 84 4.93 0.05 -9.34
C PRO A 84 4.20 0.80 -8.25
N SER A 85 4.96 1.50 -7.42
CA SER A 85 4.42 2.33 -6.34
C SER A 85 3.34 3.30 -6.83
N ILE A 86 3.50 3.87 -8.03
CA ILE A 86 2.51 4.77 -8.66
C ILE A 86 1.16 4.09 -8.96
N LEU A 87 1.19 2.82 -9.37
CA LEU A 87 -0.03 2.04 -9.60
C LEU A 87 -0.70 1.71 -8.27
N VAL A 88 0.06 1.30 -7.26
CA VAL A 88 -0.46 1.06 -5.91
C VAL A 88 -1.10 2.33 -5.34
N ALA A 89 -0.43 3.47 -5.46
CA ALA A 89 -0.94 4.77 -5.03
C ALA A 89 -2.28 5.13 -5.72
N SER A 90 -2.44 4.79 -7.00
CA SER A 90 -3.68 5.03 -7.74
C SER A 90 -4.92 4.27 -7.21
N HIS A 91 -4.71 3.28 -6.34
CA HIS A 91 -5.78 2.51 -5.70
C HIS A 91 -6.17 3.03 -4.31
N VAL A 92 -5.49 4.05 -3.76
CA VAL A 92 -5.81 4.59 -2.42
C VAL A 92 -7.18 5.25 -2.39
N ASN A 93 -7.44 6.20 -3.30
CA ASN A 93 -8.74 6.85 -3.49
C ASN A 93 -8.81 7.53 -4.87
N ARG A 94 -9.98 8.08 -5.21
CA ARG A 94 -10.22 8.75 -6.50
C ARG A 94 -9.23 9.90 -6.76
N ARG A 95 -8.97 10.75 -5.77
CA ARG A 95 -8.07 11.90 -5.91
C ARG A 95 -6.65 11.45 -6.24
N TRP A 96 -6.16 10.42 -5.55
CA TRP A 96 -4.84 9.84 -5.79
C TRP A 96 -4.77 9.20 -7.16
N ARG A 97 -5.83 8.53 -7.60
CA ARG A 97 -5.93 7.99 -8.96
C ARG A 97 -5.81 9.08 -10.01
N ASP A 98 -6.60 10.15 -9.87
CA ASP A 98 -6.63 11.23 -10.84
C ASP A 98 -5.25 11.92 -10.93
N THR A 99 -4.60 12.15 -9.79
CA THR A 99 -3.23 12.70 -9.77
C THR A 99 -2.19 11.72 -10.33
N ALA A 100 -2.17 10.47 -9.87
CA ALA A 100 -1.15 9.48 -10.24
C ALA A 100 -1.23 9.10 -11.72
N LEU A 101 -2.44 8.86 -12.23
CA LEU A 101 -2.65 8.46 -13.63
C LEU A 101 -2.67 9.65 -14.59
N GLY A 102 -3.02 10.86 -14.11
CA GLY A 102 -3.12 12.06 -14.93
C GLY A 102 -1.80 12.84 -15.07
N SER A 103 -0.82 12.61 -14.19
CA SER A 103 0.43 13.37 -14.21
C SER A 103 1.50 12.66 -15.04
N SER A 104 1.71 13.14 -16.26
CA SER A 104 2.67 12.55 -17.23
C SER A 104 4.10 12.44 -16.71
N CYS A 105 4.55 13.38 -15.87
CA CYS A 105 5.90 13.40 -15.31
C CYS A 105 6.22 12.18 -14.42
N LEU A 106 5.20 11.49 -13.89
CA LEU A 106 5.36 10.29 -13.06
C LEU A 106 5.61 9.03 -13.89
N TRP A 107 5.35 9.07 -15.20
CA TRP A 107 5.47 7.93 -16.11
C TRP A 107 6.73 7.98 -16.97
N ARG A 108 7.58 8.98 -16.76
CA ARG A 108 8.74 9.25 -17.61
C ARG A 108 9.95 8.35 -17.38
N ASN A 109 10.09 7.78 -16.18
CA ASN A 109 11.20 6.92 -15.82
C ASN A 109 10.84 5.48 -16.18
N LEU A 110 11.37 5.04 -17.31
CA LEU A 110 11.13 3.72 -17.88
C LEU A 110 12.36 2.87 -17.68
N LYS A 111 12.15 1.74 -17.01
CA LYS A 111 13.17 0.72 -16.88
C LYS A 111 12.73 -0.50 -17.67
N ILE A 112 13.59 -0.93 -18.59
CA ILE A 112 13.31 -2.00 -19.54
C ILE A 112 14.27 -3.16 -19.28
N THR A 113 13.73 -4.33 -18.92
CA THR A 113 14.47 -5.60 -18.90
C THR A 113 14.13 -6.47 -20.11
N SER A 114 14.98 -7.46 -20.40
CA SER A 114 14.73 -8.46 -21.45
C SER A 114 13.48 -9.32 -21.22
N THR A 115 12.97 -9.38 -19.99
CA THR A 115 11.80 -10.19 -19.60
C THR A 115 10.51 -9.39 -19.51
N GLN A 116 10.55 -8.09 -19.79
CA GLN A 116 9.42 -7.21 -19.53
C GLN A 116 8.33 -7.31 -20.60
N SER A 117 7.08 -7.23 -20.15
CA SER A 117 5.89 -7.28 -21.02
C SER A 117 5.78 -6.00 -21.87
N LEU A 118 5.65 -6.15 -23.19
CA LEU A 118 5.48 -5.02 -24.13
C LEU A 118 4.18 -4.22 -23.87
N PRO A 119 3.00 -4.85 -23.67
CA PRO A 119 1.79 -4.11 -23.30
C PRO A 119 1.94 -3.25 -22.04
N TYR A 120 2.77 -3.72 -21.11
CA TYR A 120 3.05 -2.99 -19.89
C TYR A 120 3.91 -1.74 -20.16
N LEU A 121 4.90 -1.87 -21.05
CA LEU A 121 5.70 -0.73 -21.53
C LEU A 121 4.82 0.29 -22.28
N ASP A 122 3.92 -0.18 -23.15
CA ASP A 122 3.00 0.67 -23.92
C ASP A 122 2.09 1.50 -23.00
N MET A 123 1.61 0.91 -21.91
CA MET A 123 0.81 1.63 -20.91
C MET A 123 1.59 2.81 -20.31
N PHE A 124 2.87 2.63 -19.97
CA PHE A 124 3.69 3.70 -19.43
C PHE A 124 3.98 4.78 -20.47
N LEU A 125 4.37 4.37 -21.68
CA LEU A 125 4.62 5.29 -22.79
C LEU A 125 3.37 6.13 -23.10
N GLY A 126 2.20 5.49 -23.15
CA GLY A 126 0.92 6.17 -23.39
C GLY A 126 0.58 7.21 -22.32
N ARG A 127 0.95 6.98 -21.06
CA ARG A 127 0.72 7.93 -19.95
C ARG A 127 1.79 9.01 -19.85
N CYS A 128 2.99 8.76 -20.34
CA CYS A 128 4.06 9.77 -20.36
C CYS A 128 3.75 10.93 -21.31
N GLY A 129 2.94 10.71 -22.35
CA GLY A 129 2.52 11.75 -23.28
C GLY A 129 3.71 12.48 -23.90
N THR A 130 3.82 13.80 -23.66
CA THR A 130 4.92 14.64 -24.17
C THR A 130 6.03 14.90 -23.15
N SER A 131 6.00 14.27 -21.96
CA SER A 131 7.06 14.45 -20.97
C SER A 131 8.38 13.82 -21.48
N PRO A 132 9.54 14.47 -21.29
CA PRO A 132 10.84 13.89 -21.64
C PRO A 132 11.06 12.56 -20.92
N LEU A 133 11.37 11.51 -21.67
CA LEU A 133 11.61 10.16 -21.15
C LEU A 133 13.02 10.02 -20.58
N ASP A 134 13.12 9.33 -19.44
CA ASP A 134 14.36 8.81 -18.86
C ASP A 134 14.30 7.28 -18.98
N ILE A 135 15.10 6.70 -19.87
CA ILE A 135 15.03 5.27 -20.21
C ILE A 135 16.31 4.58 -19.75
N ARG A 136 16.17 3.55 -18.92
CA ARG A 136 17.25 2.65 -18.50
C ARG A 136 17.01 1.24 -19.02
N ILE A 137 17.97 0.72 -19.77
CA ILE A 137 17.86 -0.61 -20.38
C ILE A 137 18.88 -1.53 -19.70
N ARG A 138 18.43 -2.67 -19.18
CA ARG A 138 19.30 -3.75 -18.73
C ARG A 138 19.21 -4.90 -19.73
N ALA A 139 20.24 -5.06 -20.54
CA ALA A 139 20.39 -6.23 -21.38
C ALA A 139 20.61 -7.46 -20.49
N GLY A 140 19.81 -8.51 -20.68
CA GLY A 140 20.10 -9.82 -20.11
C GLY A 140 21.46 -10.30 -20.60
N LYS A 141 22.23 -10.96 -19.72
CA LYS A 141 23.41 -11.72 -20.15
C LYS A 141 22.99 -12.89 -21.04
#